data_AF-A0AAW6WCC4-F1
#
_entry.id   AF-A0AAW6WCC4-F1
#
_cell.length_a   1.000
_cell.length_b   1.000
_cell.length_c   1.000
_cell.angle_alpha   90.00
_cell.angle_beta   90.00
_cell.angle_gamma   90.00
#
_symmetry.space_group_name_H-M   'P 1'
#
loop_
_entity.id
_entity.type
_entity.pdbx_description
1 polymer ?
#
loop_
_entity_poly.entity_id
_entity_poly.type
_entity_poly.pdbx_seq_one_letter_code
_entity_poly.pdbx_strand_id
1 'polypeptide(L)' 'MKYVFSKEKFLKNTIKRHFKSLWIEECDGKEVDIGKDDTYGFCGPFLIKKEWCEVVE' A
#
# COMPACT_ATOMS: atom_id res chain seq x y z
N MET A 1 5.61 14.29 -4.37
CA MET A 1 5.81 12.84 -4.25
C MET A 1 4.52 12.22 -3.75
N LYS A 2 3.94 11.35 -4.55
CA LYS A 2 2.73 10.59 -4.23
C LYS A 2 3.12 9.16 -3.91
N TYR A 3 2.45 8.56 -2.94
CA TYR A 3 2.61 7.15 -2.62
C TYR A 3 1.42 6.41 -3.18
N VAL A 4 1.67 5.38 -3.97
CA VAL A 4 0.63 4.56 -4.58
C VAL A 4 0.79 3.14 -4.07
N PHE A 5 -0.26 2.55 -3.51
CA PHE A 5 -0.17 1.17 -3.04
C PHE A 5 0.08 0.23 -4.22
N SER A 6 1.05 -0.68 -4.08
CA SER A 6 1.38 -1.68 -5.08
C SER A 6 1.22 -3.07 -4.48
N LYS A 7 0.25 -3.81 -5.01
CA LYS A 7 0.03 -5.21 -4.68
C LYS A 7 1.29 -6.05 -4.89
N GLU A 8 2.05 -5.78 -5.96
CA GLU A 8 3.30 -6.49 -6.22
C GLU A 8 4.35 -6.24 -5.13
N LYS A 9 4.53 -4.99 -4.69
CA LYS A 9 5.41 -4.67 -3.57
C LYS A 9 4.95 -5.32 -2.27
N PHE A 10 3.66 -5.30 -1.98
CA PHE A 10 3.08 -5.99 -0.83
C PHE A 10 3.42 -7.49 -0.87
N LEU A 11 3.11 -8.17 -1.98
CA LEU A 11 3.35 -9.61 -2.11
C LEU A 11 4.84 -9.99 -2.05
N LYS A 12 5.75 -9.12 -2.49
CA LYS A 12 7.21 -9.31 -2.34
C LYS A 12 7.67 -9.18 -0.89
N ASN A 13 7.12 -8.21 -0.14
CA ASN A 13 7.52 -7.93 1.24
C ASN A 13 6.79 -8.80 2.28
N THR A 14 5.70 -9.46 1.91
CA THR A 14 4.99 -10.36 2.83
C THR A 14 5.26 -11.83 2.51
N ILE A 15 5.33 -12.67 3.56
CA ILE A 15 5.40 -14.13 3.43
C ILE A 15 4.11 -14.69 2.81
N LYS A 16 3.02 -13.91 2.80
CA LYS A 16 1.71 -14.35 2.33
C LYS A 16 1.54 -14.12 0.82
N ARG A 17 2.38 -14.77 0.02
CA ARG A 17 2.36 -14.68 -1.46
C ARG A 17 1.03 -15.07 -2.12
N HIS A 18 0.12 -15.71 -1.37
CA HIS A 18 -1.21 -16.10 -1.84
C HIS A 18 -2.36 -15.45 -1.05
N PHE A 19 -2.10 -14.37 -0.32
CA PHE A 19 -3.15 -13.66 0.41
C PHE A 19 -4.00 -12.86 -0.56
N LYS A 20 -5.20 -13.37 -0.85
CA LYS A 20 -6.22 -12.66 -1.59
C LYS A 20 -7.16 -12.00 -0.59
N SER A 21 -7.09 -10.68 -0.49
CA SER A 21 -8.01 -9.88 0.32
C SER A 21 -8.60 -8.79 -0.53
N LEU A 22 -9.89 -8.50 -0.34
CA LEU A 22 -10.62 -7.51 -1.15
C LEU A 22 -9.93 -6.14 -1.09
N TRP A 23 -9.45 -5.73 0.09
CA TRP A 23 -8.76 -4.45 0.24
C TRP A 23 -7.49 -4.31 -0.61
N ILE A 24 -6.78 -5.42 -0.87
CA ILE A 24 -5.56 -5.40 -1.69
C ILE A 24 -5.92 -5.05 -3.12
N GLU A 25 -6.96 -5.69 -3.67
CA GLU A 25 -7.43 -5.36 -5.02
C GLU A 25 -8.07 -3.96 -5.07
N GLU A 26 -8.77 -3.56 -4.00
CA GLU A 26 -9.38 -2.23 -3.94
C GLU A 26 -8.37 -1.10 -3.82
N CYS A 27 -7.20 -1.32 -3.21
CA CYS A 27 -6.17 -0.30 -3.05
C CYS A 27 -5.08 -0.34 -4.12
N ASP A 28 -4.99 -1.40 -4.93
CA ASP A 28 -3.94 -1.51 -5.95
C ASP A 28 -3.99 -0.34 -6.94
N GLY A 29 -2.89 0.38 -7.07
CA GLY A 29 -2.80 1.58 -7.91
C GLY A 29 -3.46 2.84 -7.33
N LYS A 30 -3.99 2.80 -6.09
CA LYS A 30 -4.57 3.97 -5.43
C LYS A 30 -3.55 4.75 -4.61
N GLU A 31 -3.78 6.05 -4.55
CA GLU A 31 -3.00 6.96 -3.69
C GLU A 31 -3.19 6.60 -2.22
N VAL A 32 -2.08 6.65 -1.48
CA VAL A 32 -1.99 6.40 -0.05
C VAL A 32 -1.57 7.71 0.61
N ASP A 33 -2.43 8.21 1.49
CA ASP A 33 -2.15 9.41 2.29
C ASP A 33 -1.20 9.02 3.42
N ILE A 34 0.11 9.26 3.22
CA ILE A 34 1.14 8.99 4.23
C ILE A 34 1.07 10.06 5.31
N GLY A 35 0.82 9.62 6.54
CA GLY A 35 0.73 10.51 7.71
C GLY A 35 2.09 11.04 8.18
N LYS A 36 2.06 11.87 9.22
CA LYS A 36 3.26 12.55 9.78
C LYS A 36 4.37 11.61 10.25
N ASP A 37 4.02 10.39 10.66
CA ASP A 37 4.97 9.36 11.09
C ASP A 37 5.76 8.71 9.93
N ASP A 38 5.45 9.07 8.67
CA ASP A 38 6.16 8.66 7.44
C ASP A 38 6.36 7.14 7.26
N THR A 39 5.68 6.33 8.07
CA THR A 39 5.82 4.86 8.09
C THR A 39 4.56 4.18 7.58
N TYR A 40 3.41 4.78 7.87
CA TYR A 40 2.08 4.29 7.48
C TYR A 40 1.27 5.41 6.85
N GLY A 41 0.31 5.02 6.02
CA GLY A 41 -0.71 5.89 5.49
C GLY A 41 -2.03 5.17 5.32
N PHE A 42 -2.98 5.86 4.72
CA PHE A 42 -4.33 5.34 4.53
C PHE A 42 -4.74 5.32 3.07
N CYS A 43 -5.35 4.20 2.66
CA CYS A 43 -6.12 4.08 1.43
C CYS A 43 -7.57 3.81 1.85
N GLY A 44 -8.40 4.86 1.87
CA GLY A 44 -9.74 4.78 2.45
C GLY A 44 -9.71 4.33 3.92
N PRO A 45 -10.44 3.26 4.31
CA PRO A 45 -10.42 2.75 5.68
C PRO A 45 -9.21 1.85 6.01
N PHE A 46 -8.31 1.60 5.05
CA PHE A 46 -7.24 0.62 5.19
C PHE A 46 -5.90 1.28 5.55
N LEU A 47 -5.25 0.74 6.58
CA LEU A 47 -3.90 1.14 6.98
C LEU A 47 -2.87 0.43 6.10
N ILE A 48 -2.04 1.21 5.42
CA ILE A 48 -1.05 0.76 4.44
C ILE A 48 0.34 1.16 4.90
N LYS A 49 1.31 0.23 4.86
CA LYS A 49 2.71 0.59 5.10
C LYS A 49 3.30 1.30 3.89
N LYS A 50 4.09 2.34 4.14
CA LYS A 50 4.83 3.06 3.10
C LYS A 50 5.73 2.13 2.27
N GLU A 51 6.32 1.10 2.89
CA GLU A 51 7.16 0.10 2.21
C GLU A 51 6.41 -0.67 1.10
N TRP A 52 5.07 -0.77 1.19
CA TRP A 52 4.23 -1.43 0.18
C TRP A 52 3.85 -0.50 -0.98
N CYS A 53 4.23 0.77 -0.90
CA CYS A 53 3.87 1.78 -1.89
C CYS A 53 5.00 2.03 -2.88
N GLU A 54 4.65 2.38 -4.12
CA GLU A 54 5.55 2.99 -5.08
C GLU A 54 5.51 4.50 -4.94
N VAL A 55 6.66 5.14 -5.19
CA VAL A 55 6.78 6.60 -5.15
C VAL A 55 6.66 7.09 -6.58
N VAL A 56 5.66 7.93 -6.83
CA VAL A 56 5.38 8.50 -8.14
C VAL A 56 5.56 10.02 -8.04
N GLU A 57 6.23 10.62 -9.03
CA GLU A 57 6.45 12.08 -9.10
C GLU A 57 5.19 12.85 -9.49
#